data_AF-A0A0V0RTE2-F1
#
_entry.id   AF-A0A0V0RTE2-F1
#
_cell.length_a   1.000
_cell.length_b   1.000
_cell.length_c   1.000
_cell.angle_alpha   90.00
_cell.angle_beta   90.00
_cell.angle_gamma   90.00
#
_symmetry.space_group_name_H-M   'P 1'
#
loop_
_entity.id
_entity.type
_entity.pdbx_description
1 polymer ?
#
loop_
_entity_poly.entity_id
_entity_poly.type
_entity_poly.pdbx_seq_one_letter_code
_entity_poly.pdbx_strand_id
1 'polypeptide(L)'
;MDRKSRRNQNSNSMSIILCILKALLLISACVTISLAEKYYGDYQVGIIIGIAAITILYCCVSFILDIAIQCKCREQRSCCVVAELIFSTGGFCGWLISLGTAITISLRTGSRTTQLFGWIGVCCGIEVALFIAMIAIYLTQWVGYYIRRH
;
A
#
# COMPACT_ATOMS: atom_id res chain seq x y z
N MET A 1 -35.58 8.80 5.11
CA MET A 1 -34.12 8.81 4.86
C MET A 1 -33.79 7.90 3.69
N ASP A 2 -33.52 8.52 2.55
CA ASP A 2 -33.59 7.93 1.23
C ASP A 2 -32.37 7.04 0.89
N ARG A 3 -32.57 5.92 0.18
CA ARG A 3 -31.51 4.93 -0.15
C ARG A 3 -30.37 5.55 -0.98
N LYS A 4 -30.60 6.72 -1.57
CA LYS A 4 -29.61 7.50 -2.35
C LYS A 4 -28.66 8.30 -1.43
N SER A 5 -29.17 8.82 -0.31
CA SER A 5 -28.38 9.57 0.70
C SER A 5 -27.40 8.65 1.44
N ARG A 6 -27.86 7.47 1.92
CA ARG A 6 -26.98 6.46 2.53
C ARG A 6 -25.88 5.94 1.59
N ARG A 7 -26.14 5.88 0.28
CA ARG A 7 -25.17 5.43 -0.74
C ARG A 7 -24.06 6.45 -1.01
N ASN A 8 -24.39 7.73 -1.08
CA ASN A 8 -23.37 8.78 -1.22
C ASN A 8 -22.50 8.87 0.03
N GLN A 9 -23.08 8.68 1.21
CA GLN A 9 -22.32 8.66 2.47
C GLN A 9 -21.33 7.48 2.51
N ASN A 10 -21.75 6.25 2.19
CA ASN A 10 -20.85 5.09 2.15
C ASN A 10 -19.73 5.22 1.09
N SER A 11 -20.04 5.75 -0.10
CA SER A 11 -19.02 5.93 -1.15
C SER A 11 -17.96 6.96 -0.74
N ASN A 12 -18.35 8.02 -0.03
CA ASN A 12 -17.42 9.04 0.44
C ASN A 12 -16.57 8.51 1.60
N SER A 13 -17.18 7.77 2.54
CA SER A 13 -16.46 7.13 3.65
C SER A 13 -15.41 6.14 3.15
N MET A 14 -15.70 5.31 2.15
CA MET A 14 -14.71 4.35 1.61
C MET A 14 -13.54 5.05 0.90
N SER A 15 -13.80 6.12 0.15
CA SER A 15 -12.73 6.89 -0.48
C SER A 15 -11.84 7.60 0.54
N ILE A 16 -12.40 8.10 1.65
CA ILE A 16 -11.61 8.70 2.73
C ILE A 16 -10.73 7.63 3.40
N ILE A 17 -11.26 6.44 3.68
CA ILE A 17 -10.50 5.35 4.29
C ILE A 17 -9.32 4.93 3.39
N LEU A 18 -9.54 4.78 2.08
CA LEU A 18 -8.46 4.47 1.13
C LEU A 18 -7.39 5.56 1.11
N CYS A 19 -7.79 6.83 1.17
CA CYS A 19 -6.86 7.95 1.21
C CYS A 19 -5.98 7.91 2.48
N ILE A 20 -6.59 7.61 3.64
CA ILE A 20 -5.87 7.44 4.91
C ILE A 20 -4.90 6.26 4.82
N LEU A 21 -5.34 5.11 4.30
CA LEU A 21 -4.48 3.94 4.15
C LEU A 21 -3.27 4.23 3.23
N LYS A 22 -3.48 4.87 2.09
CA LYS A 22 -2.40 5.29 1.18
C LYS A 22 -1.43 6.27 1.85
N ALA A 23 -1.92 7.20 2.67
CA ALA A 23 -1.08 8.12 3.42
C ALA A 23 -0.25 7.41 4.50
N LEU A 24 -0.84 6.46 5.23
CA LEU A 24 -0.12 5.63 6.20
C LEU A 24 0.98 4.80 5.52
N LEU A 25 0.67 4.25 4.35
CA LEU A 25 1.60 3.48 3.53
C LEU A 25 2.78 4.34 3.05
N LEU A 26 2.50 5.56 2.60
CA LEU A 26 3.54 6.52 2.23
C LEU A 26 4.46 6.85 3.42
N ILE A 27 3.89 7.11 4.59
CA ILE A 27 4.67 7.42 5.81
C ILE A 27 5.54 6.23 6.20
N SER A 28 4.98 5.02 6.22
CA SER A 28 5.69 3.81 6.60
C SER A 28 6.82 3.46 5.59
N ALA A 29 6.59 3.66 4.28
CA ALA A 29 7.61 3.47 3.26
C ALA A 29 8.77 4.47 3.43
N CYS A 30 8.47 5.74 3.73
CA CYS A 30 9.49 6.75 4.04
C CYS A 30 10.32 6.39 5.27
N VAL A 31 9.67 5.91 6.35
CA VAL A 31 10.36 5.43 7.55
C VAL A 31 11.27 4.25 7.22
N THR A 32 10.79 3.30 6.41
CA THR A 32 11.57 2.13 6.00
C THR A 32 12.84 2.53 5.24
N ILE A 33 12.74 3.47 4.29
CA ILE A 33 13.91 4.00 3.57
C ILE A 33 14.90 4.66 4.53
N SER A 34 14.40 5.48 5.46
CA SER A 34 15.23 6.22 6.42
C SER A 34 16.01 5.28 7.35
N LEU A 35 15.42 4.13 7.69
CA LEU A 35 16.09 3.08 8.47
C LEU A 35 17.09 2.29 7.61
N ALA A 36 16.74 2.00 6.35
CA ALA A 36 17.53 1.20 5.44
C ALA A 36 18.77 1.95 4.88
N GLU A 37 18.70 3.27 4.72
CA GLU A 37 19.80 4.10 4.20
C GLU A 37 21.09 3.95 5.02
N LYS A 38 20.97 3.69 6.33
CA LYS A 38 22.10 3.42 7.22
C LYS A 38 22.92 2.18 6.84
N TYR A 39 22.40 1.32 5.96
CA TYR A 39 23.00 0.04 5.56
C TYR A 39 23.06 -0.13 4.03
N TYR A 40 23.16 0.97 3.28
CA TYR A 40 23.15 0.99 1.81
C TYR A 40 24.23 0.11 1.12
N GLY A 41 25.24 -0.37 1.86
CA GLY A 41 26.29 -1.24 1.35
C GLY A 41 25.89 -2.71 1.08
N ASP A 42 24.75 -3.17 1.61
CA ASP A 42 24.27 -4.54 1.43
C ASP A 42 23.21 -4.63 0.32
N TYR A 43 23.43 -5.52 -0.66
CA TYR A 43 22.49 -5.71 -1.79
C TYR A 43 21.08 -6.11 -1.34
N GLN A 44 20.96 -6.84 -0.21
CA GLN A 44 19.65 -7.23 0.34
C GLN A 44 18.87 -6.03 0.89
N VAL A 45 19.57 -5.05 1.46
CA VAL A 45 18.98 -3.77 1.89
C VAL A 45 18.61 -2.92 0.67
N GLY A 46 19.43 -2.98 -0.39
CA GLY A 46 19.11 -2.37 -1.68
C GLY A 46 17.77 -2.83 -2.27
N ILE A 47 17.40 -4.10 -2.12
CA ILE A 47 16.09 -4.62 -2.54
C ILE A 47 14.95 -3.95 -1.76
N ILE A 48 15.10 -3.82 -0.43
CA ILE A 48 14.10 -3.18 0.44
C ILE A 48 13.91 -1.71 0.05
N ILE A 49 15.02 -0.99 -0.17
CA ILE A 49 15.00 0.41 -0.62
C ILE A 49 14.33 0.54 -1.98
N GLY A 50 14.64 -0.36 -2.93
CA GLY A 50 14.01 -0.37 -4.26
C GLY A 50 12.50 -0.57 -4.20
N ILE A 51 12.04 -1.54 -3.40
CA ILE A 51 10.61 -1.82 -3.23
C ILE A 51 9.91 -0.65 -2.52
N ALA A 52 10.55 -0.04 -1.53
CA ALA A 52 10.02 1.14 -0.85
C ALA A 52 9.92 2.35 -1.81
N ALA A 53 10.91 2.57 -2.68
CA ALA A 53 10.87 3.65 -3.67
C ALA A 53 9.73 3.45 -4.71
N ILE A 54 9.55 2.22 -5.20
CA ILE A 54 8.42 1.87 -6.09
C ILE A 54 7.09 2.09 -5.37
N THR A 55 7.03 1.76 -4.08
CA THR A 55 5.84 1.95 -3.24
C THR A 55 5.48 3.42 -3.07
N ILE A 56 6.48 4.29 -2.84
CA ILE A 56 6.27 5.75 -2.79
C ILE A 56 5.74 6.26 -4.13
N LEU A 57 6.32 5.80 -5.24
CA LEU A 57 5.86 6.16 -6.58
C LEU A 57 4.41 5.71 -6.81
N TYR A 58 4.06 4.49 -6.41
CA TYR A 58 2.70 3.97 -6.41
C TYR A 58 1.77 4.90 -5.63
N CYS A 59 2.09 5.22 -4.37
CA CYS A 59 1.29 6.12 -3.54
C CYS A 59 1.05 7.48 -4.21
N CYS A 60 2.10 8.09 -4.80
CA CYS A 60 1.99 9.38 -5.49
C CYS A 60 1.06 9.32 -6.71
N VAL A 61 1.26 8.34 -7.59
CA VAL A 61 0.43 8.17 -8.81
C VAL A 61 -1.02 7.89 -8.42
N SER A 62 -1.24 6.98 -7.47
CA SER A 62 -2.55 6.65 -6.94
C SER A 62 -3.27 7.84 -6.31
N PHE A 63 -2.54 8.77 -5.67
CA PHE A 63 -3.13 10.00 -5.12
C PHE A 63 -3.59 10.96 -6.22
N ILE A 64 -2.75 11.15 -7.25
CA ILE A 64 -3.07 12.00 -8.40
C ILE A 64 -4.29 11.47 -9.16
N LEU A 65 -4.35 10.15 -9.36
CA LEU A 65 -5.48 9.49 -10.01
C LEU A 65 -6.77 9.66 -9.22
N ASP A 66 -6.74 9.49 -7.89
CA ASP A 66 -7.92 9.69 -7.04
C ASP A 66 -8.43 11.14 -7.13
N ILE A 67 -7.54 12.14 -7.10
CA ILE A 67 -7.92 13.55 -7.26
C ILE A 67 -8.52 13.78 -8.66
N ALA A 68 -7.87 13.28 -9.71
CA ALA A 68 -8.34 13.46 -11.10
C ALA A 68 -9.73 12.85 -11.33
N ILE A 69 -10.01 11.68 -10.75
CA ILE A 69 -11.31 11.00 -10.85
C ILE A 69 -12.39 11.80 -10.12
N GLN A 70 -12.08 12.37 -8.96
CA GLN A 70 -13.03 13.22 -8.24
C GLN A 70 -13.34 14.51 -9.00
N CYS A 71 -12.38 15.07 -9.75
CA CYS A 71 -12.58 16.32 -10.49
C CYS A 71 -13.30 16.16 -11.84
N LYS A 72 -13.16 15.03 -12.56
CA LYS A 72 -13.53 15.00 -14.00
C LYS A 72 -14.40 13.83 -14.46
N CYS A 73 -14.19 12.59 -14.00
CA CYS A 73 -14.75 11.41 -14.67
C CYS A 73 -15.22 10.33 -13.68
N ARG A 74 -16.50 10.36 -13.30
CA ARG A 74 -17.10 9.35 -12.40
C ARG A 74 -17.32 7.97 -13.06
N GLU A 75 -17.34 7.94 -14.40
CA GLU A 75 -17.69 6.76 -15.21
C GLU A 75 -16.50 5.80 -15.41
N GLN A 76 -15.26 6.29 -15.40
CA GLN A 76 -14.03 5.48 -15.51
C GLN A 76 -13.61 4.79 -14.19
N ARG A 77 -14.40 4.95 -13.11
CA ARG A 77 -14.05 4.46 -11.77
C ARG A 77 -13.85 2.94 -11.70
N SER A 78 -14.53 2.15 -12.53
CA SER A 78 -14.38 0.68 -12.52
C SER A 78 -13.01 0.21 -13.02
N CYS A 79 -12.51 0.77 -14.12
CA CYS A 79 -11.19 0.40 -14.66
C CYS A 79 -10.07 0.84 -13.70
N CYS A 80 -10.23 2.00 -13.05
CA CYS A 80 -9.27 2.47 -12.06
C CYS A 80 -9.20 1.57 -10.82
N VAL A 81 -10.35 1.10 -10.30
CA VAL A 81 -10.40 0.19 -9.15
C VAL A 81 -9.69 -1.14 -9.46
N VAL A 82 -9.86 -1.67 -10.69
CA VAL A 82 -9.17 -2.90 -11.11
C VAL A 82 -7.67 -2.67 -11.26
N ALA A 83 -7.25 -1.56 -11.85
CA ALA A 83 -5.83 -1.22 -11.97
C ALA A 83 -5.17 -1.10 -10.58
N GLU A 84 -5.81 -0.35 -9.67
CA GLU A 84 -5.35 -0.19 -8.29
C GLU A 84 -5.28 -1.53 -7.55
N LEU A 85 -6.24 -2.43 -7.75
CA LEU A 85 -6.21 -3.78 -7.19
C LEU A 85 -4.99 -4.58 -7.68
N ILE A 86 -4.67 -4.53 -8.97
CA ILE A 86 -3.51 -5.23 -9.56
C ILE A 86 -2.21 -4.65 -9.00
N PHE A 87 -2.07 -3.32 -8.98
CA PHE A 87 -0.88 -2.67 -8.43
C PHE A 87 -0.71 -2.92 -6.93
N SER A 88 -1.81 -2.90 -6.16
CA SER A 88 -1.81 -3.21 -4.73
C SER A 88 -1.39 -4.66 -4.47
N THR A 89 -1.82 -5.60 -5.32
CA THR A 89 -1.38 -7.00 -5.24
C THR A 89 0.10 -7.17 -5.59
N GLY A 90 0.61 -6.42 -6.58
CA GLY A 90 2.03 -6.37 -6.89
C GLY A 90 2.87 -5.81 -5.74
N GLY A 91 2.42 -4.72 -5.13
CA GLY A 91 3.02 -4.12 -3.93
C GLY A 91 3.08 -5.10 -2.76
N PHE A 92 1.97 -5.80 -2.48
CA PHE A 92 1.91 -6.85 -1.47
C PHE A 92 3.00 -7.92 -1.67
N CYS A 93 3.13 -8.46 -2.89
CA CYS A 93 4.16 -9.45 -3.20
C CYS A 93 5.58 -8.89 -2.99
N GLY A 94 5.83 -7.64 -3.38
CA GLY A 94 7.10 -6.96 -3.12
C GLY A 94 7.43 -6.90 -1.63
N TRP A 95 6.49 -6.45 -0.80
CA TRP A 95 6.73 -6.33 0.63
C TRP A 95 6.88 -7.66 1.37
N LEU A 96 6.26 -8.74 0.89
CA LEU A 96 6.53 -10.09 1.39
C LEU A 96 7.99 -10.52 1.15
N ILE A 97 8.53 -10.20 -0.02
CA ILE A 97 9.95 -10.46 -0.32
C ILE A 97 10.84 -9.62 0.61
N SER A 98 10.54 -8.34 0.79
CA SER A 98 11.26 -7.44 1.71
C SER A 98 11.23 -7.92 3.17
N LEU A 99 10.09 -8.46 3.61
CA LEU A 99 9.97 -9.04 4.96
C LEU A 99 10.87 -10.27 5.10
N GLY A 100 10.88 -11.15 4.11
CA GLY A 100 11.75 -12.33 4.09
C GLY A 100 13.24 -11.97 4.10
N THR A 101 13.64 -10.95 3.35
CA THR A 101 15.03 -10.47 3.35
C THR A 101 15.39 -9.83 4.69
N ALA A 102 14.54 -8.98 5.27
CA ALA A 102 14.77 -8.37 6.58
C ALA A 102 14.95 -9.41 7.71
N ILE A 103 14.15 -10.48 7.71
CA ILE A 103 14.28 -11.59 8.67
C ILE A 103 15.61 -12.34 8.46
N THR A 104 15.94 -12.65 7.20
CA THR A 104 17.18 -13.37 6.87
C THR A 104 18.43 -12.58 7.31
N ILE A 105 18.44 -11.26 7.10
CA ILE A 105 19.54 -10.39 7.56
C ILE A 105 19.61 -10.39 9.09
N SER A 106 18.46 -10.26 9.76
CA SER A 106 18.37 -10.25 11.23
C SER A 106 18.95 -11.52 11.86
N LEU A 107 18.76 -12.68 11.23
CA LEU A 107 19.30 -13.95 11.73
C LEU A 107 20.82 -14.08 11.53
N ARG A 108 21.39 -13.35 10.58
CA ARG A 108 22.83 -13.41 10.25
C ARG A 108 23.68 -12.40 11.01
N THR A 109 23.06 -11.33 11.52
CA THR A 109 23.76 -10.22 12.15
C THR A 109 23.80 -10.35 13.68
N GLY A 110 24.84 -9.80 14.32
CA GLY A 110 25.01 -9.81 15.78
C GLY A 110 24.01 -8.92 16.55
N SER A 111 24.05 -8.97 17.89
CA SER A 111 23.00 -8.45 18.80
C SER A 111 22.63 -6.97 18.69
N ARG A 112 23.50 -6.12 18.13
CA ARG A 112 23.25 -4.66 18.02
C ARG A 112 22.62 -4.27 16.68
N THR A 113 22.91 -5.02 15.62
CA THR A 113 22.33 -4.85 14.29
C THR A 113 20.97 -5.55 14.18
N THR A 114 20.74 -6.61 14.94
CA THR A 114 19.45 -7.31 15.03
C THR A 114 18.28 -6.43 15.48
N GLN A 115 18.51 -5.47 16.39
CA GLN A 115 17.47 -4.54 16.82
C GLN A 115 16.99 -3.65 15.67
N LEU A 116 17.91 -3.09 14.88
CA LEU A 116 17.59 -2.21 13.76
C LEU A 116 16.93 -2.96 12.60
N PHE A 117 17.44 -4.14 12.25
CA PHE A 117 16.79 -4.99 11.24
C PHE A 117 15.45 -5.55 11.71
N GLY A 118 15.27 -5.76 13.01
CA GLY A 118 13.99 -6.07 13.62
C GLY A 118 12.95 -4.96 13.37
N TRP A 119 13.33 -3.70 13.56
CA TRP A 119 12.45 -2.55 13.26
C TRP A 119 12.13 -2.45 11.76
N ILE A 120 13.10 -2.69 10.88
CA ILE A 120 12.86 -2.74 9.42
C ILE A 120 11.85 -3.87 9.09
N GLY A 121 12.00 -5.04 9.72
CA GLY A 121 11.06 -6.15 9.55
C GLY A 121 9.64 -5.80 10.03
N VAL A 122 9.50 -5.11 11.17
CA VAL A 122 8.20 -4.62 11.66
C VAL A 122 7.58 -3.65 10.66
N CYS A 123 8.35 -2.70 10.13
CA CYS A 123 7.88 -1.78 9.10
C CYS A 123 7.40 -2.55 7.84
N CYS A 124 8.17 -3.52 7.35
CA CYS A 124 7.76 -4.36 6.23
C CYS A 124 6.46 -5.14 6.54
N GLY A 125 6.28 -5.62 7.76
CA GLY A 125 5.03 -6.29 8.19
C GLY A 125 3.82 -5.35 8.19
N ILE A 126 4.01 -4.09 8.63
CA ILE A 126 2.96 -3.06 8.59
C ILE A 126 2.56 -2.76 7.14
N GLU A 127 3.53 -2.64 6.22
CA GLU A 127 3.27 -2.47 4.79
C GLU A 127 2.41 -3.60 4.24
N VAL A 128 2.78 -4.85 4.52
CA VAL A 128 2.01 -6.04 4.10
C VAL A 128 0.56 -5.95 4.61
N ALA A 129 0.36 -5.59 5.87
CA ALA A 129 -0.97 -5.44 6.46
C ALA A 129 -1.78 -4.32 5.80
N LEU A 130 -1.16 -3.18 5.49
CA LEU A 130 -1.79 -2.06 4.78
C LEU A 130 -2.20 -2.45 3.36
N PHE A 131 -1.35 -3.18 2.63
CA PHE A 131 -1.70 -3.70 1.31
C PHE A 131 -2.88 -4.68 1.36
N ILE A 132 -2.92 -5.60 2.33
CA ILE A 132 -4.06 -6.50 2.53
C ILE A 132 -5.35 -5.72 2.76
N ALA A 133 -5.31 -4.69 3.62
CA ALA A 133 -6.47 -3.86 3.91
C ALA A 133 -6.98 -3.13 2.66
N MET A 134 -6.08 -2.59 1.83
CA MET A 134 -6.45 -1.95 0.57
C MET A 134 -7.05 -2.95 -0.43
N ILE A 135 -6.44 -4.11 -0.62
CA ILE A 135 -6.96 -5.18 -1.50
C ILE A 135 -8.39 -5.55 -1.09
N ALA A 136 -8.64 -5.75 0.21
CA ALA A 136 -9.98 -6.06 0.72
C ALA A 136 -11.01 -4.98 0.36
N ILE A 137 -10.65 -3.70 0.50
CA ILE A 137 -11.54 -2.59 0.15
C ILE A 137 -11.76 -2.53 -1.37
N TYR A 138 -10.72 -2.69 -2.18
CA TYR A 138 -10.87 -2.71 -3.65
C TYR A 138 -11.73 -3.87 -4.14
N LEU A 139 -11.60 -5.06 -3.54
CA LEU A 139 -12.44 -6.22 -3.83
C LEU A 139 -13.91 -5.95 -3.49
N THR A 140 -14.19 -5.39 -2.30
CA THR A 140 -15.57 -5.06 -1.91
C THR A 140 -16.19 -4.00 -2.84
N GLN A 141 -15.40 -3.04 -3.31
CA GLN A 141 -15.84 -2.06 -4.30
C GLN A 141 -16.14 -2.72 -5.64
N TRP A 142 -15.23 -3.58 -6.14
CA TRP A 142 -15.39 -4.27 -7.42
C TRP A 142 -16.60 -5.21 -7.43
N VAL A 143 -16.79 -6.02 -6.39
CA VAL A 143 -17.98 -6.87 -6.22
C VAL A 143 -19.25 -6.01 -6.18
N GLY A 144 -19.23 -4.90 -5.45
CA GLY A 144 -20.35 -3.95 -5.39
C GLY A 144 -20.65 -3.26 -6.73
N TYR A 145 -19.69 -3.19 -7.66
CA TYR A 145 -19.90 -2.74 -9.04
C TYR A 145 -20.45 -3.87 -9.91
N TYR A 146 -19.91 -5.09 -9.79
CA TYR A 146 -20.35 -6.25 -10.56
C TYR A 146 -21.82 -6.59 -10.30
N ILE A 147 -22.24 -6.65 -9.02
CA ILE A 147 -23.65 -6.89 -8.62
C ILE A 147 -24.59 -5.77 -9.11
N ARG A 148 -24.09 -4.56 -9.39
CA ARG A 148 -24.94 -3.48 -9.90
C ARG A 148 -25.17 -3.54 -11.41
N ARG A 149 -24.40 -4.35 -12.12
CA ARG A 149 -24.45 -4.46 -13.58
C ARG A 149 -25.28 -5.66 -14.06
N HIS A 150 -25.55 -6.61 -13.18
CA HIS A 150 -26.38 -7.80 -13.39
C HIS A 150 -27.57 -7.78 -12.42
#